data_AF-A0A2V2EXM2-F1
#
_entry.id   AF-A0A2V2EXM2-F1
#
_cell.length_a   1.000
_cell.length_b   1.000
_cell.length_c   1.000
_cell.angle_alpha   90.00
_cell.angle_beta   90.00
_cell.angle_gamma   90.00
#
_symmetry.space_group_name_H-M   'P 1'
#
loop_
_entity.id
_entity.type
_entity.pdbx_description
1 polymer ?
#
loop_
_entity_poly.entity_id
_entity_poly.type
_entity_poly.pdbx_seq_one_letter_code
_entity_poly.pdbx_strand_id
1 'polypeptide(L)'
;MFVRSVRMSTLKFASIAALAFLAIAALILFIPSYESPAPAAKIESAGEEIRFDRIRSAGDRVQFLSQFGYVVDETPIEECEVLIPKEFDRVFAAYNEMQKGEGLDLSRYKGKKMMRYTYNVTNYEGYSDPVYANILVYKNKVVGGDVCSADPNGFAHGLTKS
;
A
#
# COMPACT_ATOMS: atom_id res chain seq x y z
N MET A 1 50.83 -2.61 -24.04
CA MET A 1 49.85 -3.08 -25.04
C MET A 1 48.97 -4.12 -24.37
N PHE A 2 47.76 -3.77 -23.95
CA PHE A 2 46.87 -4.67 -23.20
C PHE A 2 45.78 -5.19 -24.12
N VAL A 3 45.85 -6.48 -24.48
CA VAL A 3 44.80 -7.18 -25.21
C VAL A 3 43.80 -7.70 -24.19
N ARG A 4 42.58 -7.13 -24.16
CA ARG A 4 41.45 -7.68 -23.40
C ARG A 4 40.85 -8.83 -24.22
N SER A 5 40.99 -10.04 -23.72
CA SER A 5 40.24 -11.20 -24.19
C SER A 5 38.85 -11.18 -23.55
N VAL A 6 37.80 -10.99 -24.34
CA VAL A 6 36.41 -11.01 -23.87
C VAL A 6 35.80 -12.36 -24.24
N ARG A 7 35.33 -13.08 -23.22
CA ARG A 7 34.77 -14.43 -23.33
C ARG A 7 33.47 -14.40 -24.16
N MET A 8 33.52 -15.03 -25.32
CA MET A 8 32.50 -15.01 -26.38
C MET A 8 31.27 -15.88 -26.04
N SER A 9 30.55 -15.57 -24.95
CA SER A 9 29.24 -16.18 -24.64
C SER A 9 28.18 -15.21 -24.13
N THR A 10 28.54 -13.97 -23.76
CA THR A 10 27.58 -12.93 -23.33
C THR A 10 27.03 -12.07 -24.46
N LEU A 11 27.65 -12.11 -25.65
CA LEU A 11 27.19 -11.32 -26.80
C LEU A 11 25.79 -11.72 -27.29
N LYS A 12 25.39 -13.00 -27.19
CA LYS A 12 24.03 -13.42 -27.52
C LYS A 12 22.99 -12.88 -26.53
N PHE A 13 23.35 -12.75 -25.25
CA PHE A 13 22.47 -12.19 -24.22
C PHE A 13 22.38 -10.66 -24.28
N ALA A 14 23.49 -9.97 -24.58
CA ALA A 14 23.48 -8.51 -24.75
C ALA A 14 22.63 -8.09 -25.96
N SER A 15 22.66 -8.86 -27.06
CA SER A 15 21.82 -8.61 -28.23
C SER A 15 20.33 -8.83 -27.95
N ILE A 16 19.96 -9.85 -27.16
CA ILE A 16 18.57 -10.11 -26.77
C ILE A 16 18.07 -9.03 -25.80
N ALA A 17 18.90 -8.60 -24.85
CA ALA A 17 18.56 -7.51 -23.94
C ALA A 17 18.37 -6.18 -24.67
N ALA A 18 19.23 -5.87 -25.66
CA ALA A 18 19.10 -4.67 -26.49
C ALA A 18 17.86 -4.71 -27.40
N LEU A 19 17.53 -5.89 -27.98
CA LEU A 19 16.30 -6.07 -28.76
C LEU A 19 15.04 -5.93 -27.89
N ALA A 20 15.07 -6.47 -26.66
CA ALA A 20 13.97 -6.34 -25.72
C ALA A 20 13.78 -4.87 -25.28
N PHE A 21 14.85 -4.13 -25.05
CA PHE A 21 14.78 -2.70 -24.73
C PHE A 21 14.21 -1.87 -25.88
N LEU A 22 14.61 -2.17 -27.13
CA LEU A 22 14.06 -1.54 -28.33
C LEU A 22 12.59 -1.91 -28.56
N ALA A 23 12.20 -3.16 -28.29
CA ALA A 23 10.82 -3.59 -28.38
C ALA A 23 9.93 -2.92 -27.32
N ILE A 24 10.43 -2.75 -26.08
CA ILE A 24 9.74 -2.03 -25.01
C ILE A 24 9.64 -0.53 -25.34
N ALA A 25 10.71 0.09 -25.84
CA ALA A 25 10.69 1.49 -26.26
C ALA A 25 9.74 1.74 -27.44
N ALA A 26 9.69 0.82 -28.40
CA ALA A 26 8.72 0.86 -29.50
C ALA A 26 7.30 0.63 -29.01
N LEU A 27 7.08 -0.25 -28.02
CA LEU A 27 5.78 -0.47 -27.39
C LEU A 27 5.29 0.79 -26.68
N ILE A 28 6.17 1.54 -26.01
CA ILE A 28 5.85 2.83 -25.37
C ILE A 28 5.44 3.89 -26.41
N LEU A 29 6.08 3.90 -27.59
CA LEU A 29 5.75 4.84 -28.68
C LEU A 29 4.48 4.48 -29.45
N PHE A 30 4.04 3.22 -29.40
CA PHE A 30 2.86 2.72 -30.12
C PHE A 30 1.65 2.45 -29.22
N ILE A 31 1.67 2.87 -27.94
CA ILE A 31 0.46 2.88 -27.12
C ILE A 31 -0.46 3.95 -27.73
N PRO A 32 -1.57 3.58 -28.41
CA PRO A 32 -2.60 4.58 -28.69
C PRO A 32 -3.02 5.11 -27.32
N SER A 33 -2.93 6.42 -27.11
CA SER A 33 -3.29 7.07 -25.86
C SER A 33 -4.60 6.47 -25.35
N TYR A 34 -4.48 5.52 -24.44
CA TYR A 34 -5.59 5.10 -23.64
C TYR A 34 -5.75 6.31 -22.75
N GLU A 35 -6.67 7.20 -23.11
CA GLU A 35 -7.41 8.01 -22.16
C GLU A 35 -8.13 7.02 -21.23
N SER A 36 -7.35 6.33 -20.41
CA SER A 36 -7.78 5.99 -19.09
C SER A 36 -7.80 7.34 -18.39
N PRO A 37 -8.98 7.84 -17.96
CA PRO A 37 -9.02 8.99 -17.11
C PRO A 37 -8.42 8.55 -15.77
N ALA A 38 -7.10 8.59 -15.67
CA ALA A 38 -6.47 8.86 -14.40
C ALA A 38 -6.95 10.28 -14.07
N PRO A 39 -7.77 10.47 -13.02
CA PRO A 39 -7.98 11.82 -12.55
C PRO A 39 -6.61 12.30 -12.13
N ALA A 40 -6.08 13.28 -12.87
CA ALA A 40 -5.02 14.13 -12.38
C ALA A 40 -5.47 14.56 -10.98
N ALA A 41 -4.67 14.19 -9.97
CA ALA A 41 -4.86 14.67 -8.61
C ALA A 41 -4.66 16.18 -8.65
N LYS A 42 -5.77 16.88 -8.90
CA LYS A 42 -5.96 18.26 -8.49
C LYS A 42 -5.82 18.24 -6.99
N ILE A 43 -4.81 18.96 -6.50
CA ILE A 43 -4.76 19.35 -5.09
C ILE A 43 -5.89 20.36 -4.92
N GLU A 44 -7.09 19.86 -4.64
CA GLU A 44 -8.26 20.63 -4.26
C GLU A 44 -8.47 20.41 -2.75
N SER A 45 -8.04 21.40 -1.96
CA SER A 45 -8.45 21.46 -0.55
C SER A 45 -9.92 21.88 -0.48
N ALA A 46 -10.84 20.91 -0.45
CA ALA A 46 -12.24 21.13 -0.08
C ALA A 46 -12.96 19.80 0.20
N GLY A 47 -12.99 19.37 1.47
CA GLY A 47 -13.98 18.41 1.99
C GLY A 47 -14.11 17.08 1.23
N GLU A 48 -13.00 16.41 0.94
CA GLU A 48 -13.01 15.13 0.23
C GLU A 48 -13.48 14.01 1.19
N GLU A 49 -14.64 13.40 0.91
CA GLU A 49 -15.06 12.19 1.61
C GLU A 49 -14.00 11.10 1.40
N ILE A 50 -13.44 10.59 2.50
CA ILE A 50 -12.43 9.52 2.47
C ILE A 50 -13.03 8.30 1.75
N ARG A 51 -12.37 7.88 0.67
CA ARG A 51 -12.82 6.73 -0.11
C ARG A 51 -12.22 5.45 0.42
N PHE A 52 -13.06 4.57 0.96
CA PHE A 52 -12.65 3.27 1.50
C PHE A 52 -12.78 2.12 0.50
N ASP A 53 -13.27 2.37 -0.72
CA ASP A 53 -13.56 1.35 -1.73
C ASP A 53 -12.57 1.35 -2.91
N ARG A 54 -12.71 0.35 -3.80
CA ARG A 54 -11.92 0.15 -5.03
C ARG A 54 -10.42 -0.07 -4.79
N ILE A 55 -10.07 -0.67 -3.66
CA ILE A 55 -8.68 -1.02 -3.32
C ILE A 55 -8.31 -2.36 -3.96
N ARG A 56 -7.77 -2.34 -5.19
CA ARG A 56 -7.48 -3.55 -5.98
C ARG A 56 -5.99 -3.81 -6.16
N SER A 57 -5.19 -2.76 -6.17
CA SER A 57 -3.76 -2.78 -6.45
C SER A 57 -2.94 -2.20 -5.29
N ALA A 58 -1.62 -2.36 -5.35
CA ALA A 58 -0.71 -1.67 -4.42
C ALA A 58 -0.82 -0.15 -4.54
N GLY A 59 -0.96 0.38 -5.76
CA GLY A 59 -1.17 1.81 -5.99
C GLY A 59 -2.44 2.34 -5.32
N ASP A 60 -3.55 1.59 -5.37
CA ASP A 60 -4.79 1.99 -4.69
C ASP A 60 -4.62 2.05 -3.17
N ARG A 61 -3.80 1.15 -2.59
CA ARG A 61 -3.51 1.12 -1.15
C ARG A 61 -2.66 2.31 -0.71
N VAL A 62 -1.64 2.65 -1.49
CA VAL A 62 -0.80 3.84 -1.26
C VAL A 62 -1.64 5.12 -1.38
N GLN A 63 -2.46 5.22 -2.43
CA GLN A 63 -3.39 6.34 -2.62
C GLN A 63 -4.43 6.42 -1.50
N PHE A 64 -4.87 5.28 -0.97
CA PHE A 64 -5.78 5.27 0.17
C PHE A 64 -5.14 5.91 1.41
N LEU A 65 -3.90 5.52 1.73
CA LEU A 65 -3.15 6.03 2.88
C LEU A 65 -2.78 7.52 2.72
N SER A 66 -2.56 7.99 1.48
CA SER A 66 -2.27 9.40 1.22
C SER A 66 -3.47 10.32 1.48
N GLN A 67 -4.72 9.81 1.44
CA GLN A 67 -5.91 10.57 1.88
C GLN A 67 -5.82 11.00 3.35
N PHE A 68 -5.06 10.26 4.17
CA PHE A 68 -4.81 10.57 5.58
C PHE A 68 -3.48 11.33 5.79
N GLY A 69 -2.80 11.69 4.70
CA GLY A 69 -1.52 12.41 4.74
C GLY A 69 -0.32 11.54 5.11
N TYR A 70 -0.40 10.22 4.96
CA TYR A 70 0.77 9.33 5.08
C TYR A 70 1.46 9.16 3.73
N VAL A 71 2.78 9.25 3.76
CA VAL A 71 3.65 8.84 2.66
C VAL A 71 4.25 7.50 3.04
N VAL A 72 4.07 6.51 2.17
CA VAL A 72 4.53 5.14 2.40
C VAL A 72 5.30 4.61 1.19
N ASP A 73 6.10 3.57 1.42
CA ASP A 73 6.76 2.84 0.35
C ASP A 73 5.73 2.12 -0.56
N GLU A 74 6.03 1.97 -1.85
CA GLU A 74 5.09 1.34 -2.80
C GLU A 74 4.81 -0.14 -2.47
N THR A 75 5.82 -0.83 -1.93
CA THR A 75 5.74 -2.24 -1.56
C THR A 75 5.46 -2.35 -0.06
N PRO A 76 4.41 -3.09 0.35
CA PRO A 76 4.16 -3.34 1.77
C PRO A 76 5.28 -4.20 2.36
N ILE A 77 5.59 -3.95 3.63
CA ILE A 77 6.56 -4.76 4.39
C ILE A 77 5.99 -6.14 4.73
N GLU A 78 4.67 -6.25 4.81
CA GLU A 78 3.97 -7.50 5.11
C GLU A 78 2.63 -7.55 4.39
N GLU A 79 2.31 -8.70 3.78
CA GLU A 79 0.98 -9.04 3.29
C GLU A 79 0.53 -10.37 3.94
N CYS A 80 -0.56 -10.35 4.69
CA CYS A 80 -1.01 -11.51 5.46
C CYS A 80 -2.52 -11.70 5.36
N GLU A 81 -2.98 -12.93 5.11
CA GLU A 81 -4.41 -13.27 5.26
C GLU A 81 -4.73 -13.44 6.75
N VAL A 82 -5.64 -12.61 7.25
CA VAL A 82 -6.09 -12.64 8.65
C VAL A 82 -7.56 -13.04 8.75
N LEU A 83 -7.90 -13.79 9.80
CA LEU A 83 -9.28 -14.16 10.12
C LEU A 83 -9.79 -13.26 11.25
N ILE A 84 -10.86 -12.51 10.99
CA ILE A 84 -11.53 -11.77 12.06
C ILE A 84 -12.19 -12.77 13.01
N PRO A 85 -11.91 -12.69 14.33
CA PRO A 85 -12.50 -13.59 15.31
C PRO A 85 -14.03 -13.61 15.23
N LYS A 86 -14.64 -14.76 15.51
CA LYS A 86 -16.11 -14.87 15.60
C LYS A 86 -16.65 -14.16 16.84
N GLU A 87 -15.84 -14.11 17.89
CA GLU A 87 -16.13 -13.45 19.16
C GLU A 87 -14.98 -12.48 19.46
N PHE A 88 -15.32 -11.29 19.95
CA PHE A 88 -14.31 -10.28 20.29
C PHE A 88 -14.04 -10.38 21.78
N ASP A 89 -12.79 -10.69 22.12
CA ASP A 89 -12.31 -10.51 23.48
C ASP A 89 -12.15 -9.01 23.80
N ARG A 90 -11.69 -8.69 25.00
CA ARG A 90 -11.54 -7.30 25.43
C ARG A 90 -10.57 -6.50 24.55
N VAL A 91 -9.53 -7.15 24.03
CA VAL A 91 -8.49 -6.49 23.23
C VAL A 91 -9.03 -6.18 21.84
N PHE A 92 -9.63 -7.16 21.17
CA PHE A 92 -10.20 -6.98 19.85
C PHE A 92 -11.44 -6.07 19.89
N ALA A 93 -12.22 -6.10 20.98
CA ALA A 93 -13.32 -5.17 21.18
C ALA A 93 -12.81 -3.72 21.27
N ALA A 94 -11.76 -3.46 22.06
CA ALA A 94 -11.15 -2.13 22.14
C ALA A 94 -10.61 -1.67 20.78
N TYR A 95 -9.94 -2.55 20.04
CA TYR A 95 -9.49 -2.27 18.68
C TYR A 95 -10.67 -1.93 17.76
N ASN A 96 -11.75 -2.71 17.78
CA ASN A 96 -12.94 -2.43 16.97
C ASN A 96 -13.64 -1.12 17.35
N GLU A 97 -13.66 -0.72 18.62
CA GLU A 97 -14.20 0.58 19.02
C GLU A 97 -13.37 1.74 18.48
N MET A 98 -12.03 1.62 18.44
CA MET A 98 -11.17 2.59 17.76
C MET A 98 -11.52 2.69 16.27
N GLN A 99 -11.66 1.54 15.58
CA GLN A 99 -12.05 1.50 14.16
C GLN A 99 -13.41 2.17 13.92
N LYS A 100 -14.38 1.96 14.81
CA LYS A 100 -15.72 2.56 14.70
C LYS A 100 -15.70 4.07 14.75
N GLY A 101 -14.75 4.65 15.49
CA GLY A 101 -14.50 6.10 15.50
C GLY A 101 -14.21 6.67 14.11
N GLU A 102 -13.69 5.83 13.21
CA GLU A 102 -13.36 6.17 11.82
C GLU A 102 -14.43 5.71 10.82
N GLY A 103 -15.60 5.27 11.31
CA GLY A 103 -16.66 4.71 10.48
C GLY A 103 -16.41 3.26 10.00
N LEU A 104 -15.40 2.58 10.56
CA LEU A 104 -15.02 1.21 10.23
C LEU A 104 -15.52 0.25 11.32
N ASP A 105 -16.32 -0.75 10.96
CA ASP A 105 -16.88 -1.71 11.95
C ASP A 105 -16.54 -3.16 11.58
N LEU A 106 -15.50 -3.70 12.22
CA LEU A 106 -15.04 -5.07 12.04
C LEU A 106 -16.03 -6.10 12.58
N SER A 107 -16.97 -5.70 13.45
CA SER A 107 -17.99 -6.64 13.97
C SER A 107 -18.88 -7.20 12.85
N ARG A 108 -19.03 -6.46 11.74
CA ARG A 108 -19.76 -6.89 10.53
C ARG A 108 -19.02 -7.96 9.72
N TYR A 109 -17.74 -8.16 10.02
CA TYR A 109 -16.84 -9.07 9.31
C TYR A 109 -16.37 -10.24 10.18
N LYS A 110 -17.04 -10.50 11.31
CA LYS A 110 -16.76 -11.65 12.19
C LYS A 110 -16.72 -12.97 11.43
N GLY A 111 -15.68 -13.76 11.66
CA GLY A 111 -15.43 -15.03 10.97
C GLY A 111 -15.09 -14.91 9.48
N LYS A 112 -14.79 -13.71 8.97
CA LYS A 112 -14.35 -13.50 7.59
C LYS A 112 -12.83 -13.39 7.51
N LYS A 113 -12.29 -13.92 6.41
CA LYS A 113 -10.89 -13.75 6.03
C LYS A 113 -10.72 -12.48 5.20
N MET A 114 -9.62 -11.77 5.41
CA MET A 114 -9.26 -10.55 4.69
C MET A 114 -7.75 -10.39 4.63
N MET A 115 -7.27 -9.48 3.78
CA MET A 115 -5.84 -9.20 3.67
C MET A 115 -5.47 -8.04 4.57
N ARG A 116 -4.44 -8.24 5.40
CA ARG A 116 -3.73 -7.17 6.10
C ARG A 116 -2.51 -6.79 5.26
N TYR A 117 -2.38 -5.50 4.98
CA TYR A 117 -1.19 -4.92 4.36
C TYR A 117 -0.54 -3.96 5.35
N THR A 118 0.74 -4.15 5.59
CA THR A 118 1.54 -3.30 6.46
C THR A 118 2.49 -2.49 5.61
N TYR A 119 2.49 -1.18 5.77
CA TYR A 119 3.32 -0.24 5.01
C TYR A 119 4.24 0.53 5.94
N ASN A 120 5.47 0.79 5.49
CA ASN A 120 6.40 1.66 6.21
C ASN A 120 6.06 3.14 5.91
N VAL A 121 5.87 3.95 6.96
CA VAL A 121 5.54 5.38 6.85
C VAL A 121 6.83 6.19 6.91
N THR A 122 7.06 7.01 5.88
CA THR A 122 8.32 7.74 5.70
C THR A 122 8.25 9.21 6.12
N ASN A 123 7.04 9.73 6.37
CA ASN A 123 6.79 11.12 6.77
C ASN A 123 6.25 11.28 8.20
N TYR A 124 6.48 10.29 9.07
CA TYR A 124 6.06 10.39 10.47
C TYR A 124 7.11 11.14 11.28
N GLU A 125 6.84 12.40 11.60
CA GLU A 125 7.76 13.26 12.37
C GLU A 125 7.65 13.02 13.88
N GLY A 126 8.72 13.32 14.62
CA GLY A 126 8.71 13.26 16.09
C GLY A 126 8.84 11.87 16.71
N TYR A 127 9.13 10.84 15.90
CA TYR A 127 9.35 9.48 16.36
C TYR A 127 10.64 8.89 15.76
N SER A 128 11.44 8.20 16.58
CA SER A 128 12.76 7.69 16.17
C SER A 128 12.71 6.31 15.52
N ASP A 129 11.77 5.46 15.94
CA ASP A 129 11.64 4.12 15.41
C ASP A 129 10.72 4.09 14.18
N PRO A 130 10.80 3.03 13.35
CA PRO A 130 9.90 2.88 12.21
C PRO A 130 8.44 2.93 12.63
N VAL A 131 7.63 3.62 11.84
CA VAL A 131 6.18 3.70 11.99
C VAL A 131 5.54 2.97 10.83
N TYR A 132 4.52 2.18 11.13
CA TYR A 132 3.82 1.34 10.19
C TYR A 132 2.36 1.75 10.07
N ALA A 133 1.84 1.70 8.85
CA ALA A 133 0.42 1.83 8.56
C ALA A 133 -0.13 0.45 8.15
N ASN A 134 -1.06 -0.07 8.94
CA ASN A 134 -1.78 -1.30 8.70
C ASN A 134 -3.13 -0.98 8.06
N ILE A 135 -3.50 -1.69 7.00
CA ILE A 135 -4.84 -1.66 6.43
C ILE A 135 -5.40 -3.06 6.23
N LEU A 136 -6.66 -3.23 6.60
CA LEU A 136 -7.43 -4.46 6.44
C LEU A 136 -8.37 -4.32 5.25
N VAL A 137 -8.14 -5.12 4.20
CA VAL A 137 -8.87 -5.06 2.94
C VAL A 137 -9.73 -6.32 2.78
N TYR A 138 -11.04 -6.12 2.69
CA TYR A 138 -12.01 -7.16 2.39
C TYR A 138 -12.80 -6.82 1.13
N LYS A 139 -12.75 -7.69 0.11
CA LYS A 139 -13.45 -7.50 -1.18
C LYS A 139 -13.20 -6.11 -1.80
N ASN A 140 -11.93 -5.71 -1.86
CA ASN A 140 -11.49 -4.41 -2.41
C ASN A 140 -11.98 -3.18 -1.63
N LYS A 141 -12.33 -3.35 -0.35
CA LYS A 141 -12.72 -2.27 0.55
C LYS A 141 -11.87 -2.31 1.80
N VAL A 142 -11.37 -1.17 2.26
CA VAL A 142 -10.78 -1.04 3.59
C VAL A 142 -11.88 -1.14 4.64
N VAL A 143 -11.72 -2.08 5.57
CA VAL A 143 -12.68 -2.36 6.64
C VAL A 143 -12.11 -2.13 8.03
N GLY A 144 -10.83 -1.79 8.10
CA GLY A 144 -10.11 -1.40 9.32
C GLY A 144 -8.69 -0.95 8.96
N GLY A 145 -8.03 -0.22 9.85
CA GLY A 145 -6.63 0.14 9.71
C GLY A 145 -6.11 0.92 10.91
N ASP A 146 -4.81 0.92 11.10
CA ASP A 146 -4.17 1.59 12.22
C ASP A 146 -2.77 2.04 11.84
N VAL A 147 -2.23 2.98 12.61
CA VAL A 147 -0.84 3.40 12.52
C VAL A 147 -0.19 3.11 13.85
N CYS A 148 0.92 2.37 13.81
CA CYS A 148 1.63 1.93 15.00
C CYS A 148 3.14 2.04 14.85
N SER A 149 3.82 2.22 15.97
CA SER A 149 5.28 2.17 16.01
C SER A 149 5.81 0.73 16.09
N ALA A 150 7.04 0.52 15.64
CA ALA A 150 7.76 -0.73 15.83
C ALA A 150 8.10 -1.06 17.31
N ASP A 151 8.09 -0.05 18.20
CA ASP A 151 8.38 -0.22 19.63
C ASP A 151 7.20 -0.87 20.38
N PRO A 152 7.41 -1.96 21.15
CA PRO A 152 6.42 -2.52 22.05
C PRO A 152 5.82 -1.55 23.09
N ASN A 153 6.56 -0.51 23.49
CA ASN A 153 6.08 0.55 24.39
C ASN A 153 5.62 1.81 23.65
N GLY A 154 5.57 1.77 22.32
CA GLY A 154 5.18 2.91 21.53
C GLY A 154 3.65 3.04 21.42
N PHE A 155 3.16 3.50 20.28
CA PHE A 155 1.77 3.88 20.10
C PHE A 155 1.07 3.03 19.03
N ALA A 156 -0.25 2.99 19.12
CA ALA A 156 -1.15 2.58 18.05
C ALA A 156 -2.37 3.49 18.07
N HIS A 157 -2.73 4.06 16.91
CA HIS A 157 -3.92 4.89 16.74
C HIS A 157 -4.62 4.57 15.41
N GLY A 158 -5.81 5.14 15.19
CA GLY A 158 -6.54 5.00 13.91
C GLY A 158 -5.80 5.62 12.73
N LEU A 159 -6.34 5.50 11.53
CA LEU A 159 -5.74 6.09 10.32
C LEU A 159 -5.77 7.62 10.32
N THR A 160 -6.79 8.22 10.92
CA THR A 160 -6.91 9.67 11.05
C THR A 160 -5.84 10.17 12.01
N LYS A 161 -4.98 11.07 11.53
CA LYS A 161 -4.06 11.81 12.40
C LYS A 161 -4.89 12.60 13.41
N SER A 162 -4.85 12.18 14.67
CA SER A 162 -5.49 12.83 15.82
C SER A 162 -4.66 13.96 16.38
#